data_AF-A0A6I7PMC6-F1
#
_entry.id   AF-A0A6I7PMC6-F1
#
_cell.length_a   1.000
_cell.length_b   1.000
_cell.length_c   1.000
_cell.angle_alpha   90.00
_cell.angle_beta   90.00
_cell.angle_gamma   90.00
#
_symmetry.space_group_name_H-M   'P 1'
#
loop_
_entity.id
_entity.type
_entity.pdbx_description
1 polymer ?
#
loop_
_entity_poly.entity_id
_entity_poly.type
_entity_poly.pdbx_seq_one_letter_code
_entity_poly.pdbx_strand_id
1 'polypeptide(L)' 'MTQLGMQLPGSHGRRMSASMNVYTALMFVACLCLLAAVVVVYRAGSGIAPEGQPWKTHPAQQPVRLPGAN' A
#
# COMPACT_ATOMS: atom_id res chain seq x y z
N MET A 1 32.09 -26.53 -33.51
CA MET A 1 32.55 -26.14 -32.16
C MET A 1 31.77 -24.92 -31.73
N THR A 2 30.66 -25.13 -31.01
CA THR A 2 29.84 -24.06 -30.47
C THR A 2 30.52 -23.53 -29.22
N GLN A 3 31.25 -22.42 -29.36
CA GLN A 3 31.83 -21.65 -28.26
C GLN A 3 30.69 -20.97 -27.48
N LEU A 4 29.89 -21.76 -26.77
CA LEU A 4 28.99 -21.32 -25.72
C LEU A 4 29.84 -20.95 -24.49
N GLY A 5 30.70 -19.94 -24.69
CA GLY A 5 31.83 -19.64 -23.83
C GLY A 5 32.11 -18.14 -23.73
N MET A 6 31.18 -17.29 -24.16
CA MET A 6 31.17 -15.92 -23.68
C MET A 6 30.48 -15.91 -22.31
N GLN A 7 31.16 -16.51 -21.33
CA GLN A 7 30.85 -16.30 -19.92
C GLN A 7 30.89 -14.79 -19.70
N LEU A 8 29.73 -14.14 -19.64
CA LEU A 8 29.63 -12.71 -19.35
C LEU A 8 30.35 -12.47 -18.00
N PRO A 9 31.52 -11.82 -17.98
CA PRO A 9 32.20 -11.48 -16.73
C PRO A 9 31.31 -10.46 -16.01
N GLY A 10 30.59 -10.95 -15.00
CA GLY A 10 29.51 -10.22 -14.32
C GLY A 10 28.32 -11.10 -13.92
N SER A 11 28.22 -12.34 -14.43
CA SER A 11 27.15 -13.26 -14.03
C SER A 11 27.30 -13.81 -12.59
N HIS A 12 28.52 -13.82 -12.05
CA HIS A 12 28.80 -14.32 -10.69
C HIS A 12 28.61 -13.26 -9.59
N GLY A 13 28.67 -11.96 -9.91
CA GLY A 13 28.41 -10.89 -8.94
C GLY A 13 26.93 -10.74 -8.55
N ARG A 14 26.02 -11.36 -9.30
CA ARG A 14 24.57 -11.34 -9.03
C ARG A 14 24.10 -12.39 -8.01
N ARG A 15 24.97 -13.30 -7.59
CA ARG A 15 24.63 -14.43 -6.70
C ARG A 15 25.32 -14.38 -5.33
N MET A 16 26.26 -13.46 -5.14
CA MET A 16 27.03 -13.35 -3.90
C MET A 16 26.84 -11.97 -3.28
N SER A 17 25.69 -11.77 -2.66
CA SER A 17 25.59 -11.15 -1.34
C SER A 17 24.11 -11.08 -0.96
N ALA A 18 23.71 -11.82 0.06
CA ALA A 18 22.48 -11.51 0.80
C ALA A 18 22.72 -10.25 1.65
N SER A 19 23.16 -9.16 1.01
CA SER A 19 23.31 -7.86 1.63
C SER A 19 22.08 -7.02 1.33
N MET A 20 21.63 -6.29 2.34
CA MET A 20 20.57 -5.29 2.19
C MET A 20 20.91 -4.36 1.02
N ASN A 21 20.09 -4.40 -0.03
CA ASN A 21 20.24 -3.51 -1.17
C ASN A 21 19.53 -2.17 -0.85
N VAL A 22 19.99 -1.08 -1.47
CA VAL A 22 19.35 0.23 -1.39
C VAL A 22 17.86 0.15 -1.75
N TYR A 23 17.49 -0.71 -2.71
CA TYR A 23 16.09 -0.96 -3.05
C TYR A 23 15.27 -1.48 -1.86
N THR A 24 15.82 -2.37 -1.02
CA THR A 24 15.14 -2.87 0.18
C THR A 24 14.98 -1.77 1.23
N ALA A 25 15.99 -0.91 1.39
CA ALA A 25 15.90 0.24 2.29
C ALA A 25 14.84 1.25 1.84
N LEU A 26 14.79 1.57 0.54
CA LEU A 26 13.76 2.44 -0.03
C LEU A 26 12.36 1.84 0.12
N MET A 27 12.22 0.52 -0.05
CA MET A 27 10.95 -0.18 0.14
C MET A 27 10.48 -0.08 1.60
N PHE A 28 11.39 -0.24 2.57
CA PHE A 28 11.07 -0.06 3.99
C PHE A 28 10.61 1.37 4.31
N VAL A 29 11.31 2.39 3.79
CA VAL A 29 10.92 3.80 3.96
C VAL A 29 9.55 4.07 3.32
N ALA A 30 9.28 3.53 2.13
CA ALA A 30 7.98 3.65 1.48
C ALA A 30 6.86 3.04 2.34
N CYS A 31 7.09 1.86 2.93
CA CYS A 31 6.13 1.24 3.86
C CYS A 31 5.86 2.10 5.11
N LEU A 32 6.88 2.74 5.68
CA LEU A 32 6.70 3.65 6.82
C LEU A 32 5.87 4.88 6.45
N CYS A 33 6.12 5.46 5.28
CA CYS A 33 5.37 6.61 4.79
C CYS A 33 3.90 6.23 4.53
N LEU A 34 3.66 5.06 3.92
CA LEU A 34 2.32 4.52 3.72
C LEU A 34 1.59 4.30 5.05
N LEU A 35 2.26 3.70 6.04
CA LEU A 35 1.68 3.48 7.37
C LEU A 35 1.29 4.80 8.04
N ALA A 36 2.16 5.81 7.97
CA ALA A 36 1.85 7.14 8.50
C ALA A 36 0.62 7.76 7.80
N ALA A 37 0.50 7.65 6.48
CA ALA A 37 -0.65 8.13 5.73
C ALA A 37 -1.95 7.44 6.16
N VAL A 38 -1.93 6.11 6.34
CA VAL A 38 -3.09 5.35 6.82
C VAL A 38 -3.53 5.83 8.21
N VAL A 39 -2.59 6.07 9.12
CA VAL A 39 -2.89 6.59 10.47
C VAL A 39 -3.56 7.97 10.42
N VAL A 40 -3.07 8.87 9.56
CA VAL A 40 -3.68 10.21 9.40
C VAL A 40 -5.13 10.10 8.93
N VAL A 41 -5.38 9.28 7.91
CA VAL A 41 -6.74 9.05 7.38
C VAL A 41 -7.63 8.41 8.45
N TYR A 42 -7.11 7.46 9.21
CA TYR A 42 -7.84 6.80 10.29
C TYR A 42 -8.28 7.78 11.39
N ARG A 43 -7.39 8.70 11.80
CA ARG A 43 -7.73 9.73 12.79
C ARG A 43 -8.77 10.71 12.27
N ALA A 44 -8.66 11.13 11.02
CA ALA A 44 -9.66 12.00 10.39
C ALA A 44 -11.02 11.30 10.24
N GLY A 45 -11.02 10.05 9.79
CA GLY A 45 -12.24 9.25 9.64
C GLY A 45 -12.97 9.01 10.97
N SER A 46 -12.22 8.84 12.06
CA SER A 46 -12.80 8.63 13.40
C SER A 46 -13.64 9.83 13.88
N GLY A 47 -13.38 11.04 13.40
CA GLY A 47 -14.17 12.22 13.76
C GLY A 47 -15.50 12.33 13.00
N ILE A 48 -15.59 11.72 11.82
CA ILE A 48 -16.77 11.80 10.94
C ILE A 48 -17.61 10.53 11.08
N ALA A 49 -17.00 9.40 11.43
CA ALA A 49 -17.67 8.11 11.44
C ALA A 49 -18.66 7.96 12.60
N PRO A 50 -19.76 7.21 12.39
CA PRO A 50 -20.75 6.95 13.43
C PRO A 50 -20.10 6.24 14.62
N GLU A 51 -20.46 6.69 15.83
CA GLU A 51 -19.91 6.19 17.11
C GLU A 51 -18.38 6.33 17.25
N GLY A 52 -17.74 7.16 16.43
CA GLY A 52 -16.28 7.34 16.45
C GLY A 52 -15.50 6.15 15.90
N GLN A 53 -16.16 5.20 15.25
CA GLN A 53 -15.56 3.99 14.68
C GLN A 53 -15.31 4.18 13.17
N PRO A 54 -14.06 4.44 12.73
CA PRO A 54 -13.75 4.83 11.34
C PRO A 54 -14.06 3.78 10.27
N TRP A 55 -14.33 2.52 10.66
CA TRP A 55 -14.75 1.45 9.76
C TRP A 55 -16.28 1.28 9.66
N LYS A 56 -17.07 1.94 10.51
CA LYS A 56 -18.53 1.87 10.43
C LYS A 56 -19.03 2.84 9.37
N THR A 57 -19.89 2.35 8.49
CA THR A 57 -20.56 3.20 7.50
C THR A 57 -21.76 3.88 8.14
N HIS A 58 -22.05 5.11 7.69
CA HIS A 58 -23.32 5.74 8.04
C HIS A 58 -24.46 4.86 7.53
N PRO A 59 -25.52 4.65 8.34
CA PRO A 59 -26.70 3.97 7.84
C PRO A 59 -27.17 4.72 6.59
N ALA A 60 -27.40 3.99 5.50
CA ALA A 60 -27.89 4.57 4.26
C ALA A 60 -29.11 5.43 4.61
N GLN A 61 -28.99 6.75 4.37
CA GLN A 61 -30.10 7.66 4.58
C GLN A 61 -31.30 7.09 3.84
N GLN A 62 -32.41 6.98 4.57
CA GLN A 62 -33.67 6.44 4.08
C GLN A 62 -33.95 6.95 2.66
N PRO A 63 -34.55 6.12 1.78
CA PRO A 63 -34.88 6.54 0.43
C PRO A 63 -35.64 7.85 0.54
N VAL A 64 -35.00 8.91 0.03
CA VAL A 64 -35.59 10.25 -0.01
C VAL A 64 -36.95 10.08 -0.65
N ARG A 65 -38.02 10.23 0.14
CA ARG A 65 -39.39 10.27 -0.37
C ARG A 65 -39.45 11.50 -1.26
N LEU A 66 -39.28 11.28 -2.56
CA LEU A 66 -39.59 12.28 -3.56
C LEU A 66 -41.06 12.68 -3.34
N PRO A 67 -41.38 13.98 -3.23
CA PRO A 67 -42.76 14.42 -3.12
C PRO A 67 -43.59 13.80 -4.26
N GLY A 68 -44.50 12.87 -3.92
CA GLY A 68 -45.37 12.19 -4.89
C GLY A 68 -45.12 10.70 -5.13
N ALA A 69 -44.14 10.05 -4.47
CA ALA A 69 -44.03 8.58 -4.50
C ALA A 69 -44.92 7.98 -3.38
N ASN A 70 -46.08 7.48 -3.79
CA ASN A 70 -47.07 6.79 -2.94
C ASN A 70 -46.47 5.54 -2.28
#